data_AF-A0A535ELD9-F1
#
_entry.id   AF-A0A535ELD9-F1
#
_cell.length_a   1.000
_cell.length_b   1.000
_cell.length_c   1.000
_cell.angle_alpha   90.00
_cell.angle_beta   90.00
_cell.angle_gamma   90.00
#
_symmetry.space_group_name_H-M   'P 1'
#
loop_
_entity.id
_entity.type
_entity.pdbx_description
1 polymer ?
#
loop_
_entity_poly.entity_id
_entity_poly.type
_entity_poly.pdbx_seq_one_letter_code
_entity_poly.pdbx_strand_id
1 'polypeptide(L)' 'MSADGPGTRSPSAGEFEEKVRDLRRRKDKNLAMGGPDKVAKQHGRGKLTARERVDLLFDPGSFVEFGLL' A
#
# COMPACT_ATOMS: atom_id res chain seq x y z
N MET A 1 26.32 36.69 11.06
CA MET A 1 24.94 36.23 11.28
C MET A 1 24.30 36.03 9.91
N SER A 2 24.28 34.80 9.40
CA SER A 2 23.62 34.47 8.14
C SER A 2 22.79 33.22 8.38
N ALA A 3 21.50 33.43 8.60
CA ALA A 3 20.52 32.37 8.82
C ALA A 3 19.68 32.23 7.54
N ASP A 4 20.25 31.58 6.52
CA ASP A 4 19.49 31.07 5.37
C ASP A 4 19.67 29.54 5.36
N GLY A 5 18.88 28.87 6.21
CA GLY A 5 18.64 27.43 6.06
C GLY A 5 17.66 27.20 4.91
N PRO A 6 17.74 26.08 4.18
CA PRO A 6 16.87 25.84 3.03
C PRO A 6 15.41 25.80 3.50
N GLY A 7 14.66 26.85 3.16
CA GLY A 7 13.23 26.96 3.43
C GLY A 7 12.49 25.84 2.72
N THR A 8 12.09 24.81 3.46
CA THR A 8 11.22 23.76 2.96
C THR A 8 9.81 24.34 2.84
N ARG A 9 9.46 24.83 1.64
CA ARG A 9 8.09 25.28 1.36
C ARG A 9 7.14 24.10 1.54
N SER A 10 6.12 24.27 2.39
CA SER A 10 5.04 23.30 2.51
C SER A 10 4.30 23.16 1.16
N PRO A 11 4.01 21.93 0.71
CA PRO A 11 3.30 21.71 -0.55
C PRO A 11 1.91 22.36 -0.50
N SER A 12 1.45 22.84 -1.65
CA SER A 12 0.07 23.31 -1.81
C SER A 12 -0.92 22.16 -1.64
N ALA A 13 -2.19 22.50 -1.33
CA ALA A 13 -3.24 21.49 -1.17
C ALA A 13 -3.38 20.58 -2.41
N GLY A 14 -3.27 21.14 -3.63
CA GLY A 14 -3.36 20.37 -4.87
C GLY A 14 -2.21 19.38 -5.06
N GLU A 15 -0.97 19.77 -4.75
CA GLU A 15 0.19 18.86 -4.79
C GLU A 15 0.08 17.75 -3.73
N PHE A 16 -0.50 18.06 -2.57
CA PHE A 16 -0.75 17.07 -1.53
C PHE A 16 -1.81 16.06 -1.97
N GLU A 17 -2.91 16.51 -2.56
CA GLU A 17 -3.95 15.64 -3.11
C GLU A 17 -3.42 14.69 -4.17
N GLU A 18 -2.56 15.17 -5.07
CA GLU A 18 -1.93 14.32 -6.08
C GLU A 18 -1.05 13.23 -5.45
N LYS A 19 -0.24 13.58 -4.46
CA LYS A 19 0.56 12.60 -3.71
C LYS A 19 -0.30 11.57 -2.99
N VAL A 20 -1.43 11.98 -2.42
CA VAL A 20 -2.40 11.07 -1.79
C VAL A 20 -3.03 10.14 -2.83
N ARG A 21 -3.35 10.64 -4.04
CA ARG A 21 -3.86 9.80 -5.13
C ARG A 21 -2.83 8.76 -5.58
N ASP A 22 -1.58 9.17 -5.79
CA ASP A 22 -0.51 8.22 -6.16
C ASP A 22 -0.28 7.16 -5.08
N LEU A 23 -0.27 7.57 -3.81
CA LEU A 23 -0.14 6.68 -2.67
C LEU A 23 -1.24 5.62 -2.67
N ARG A 24 -2.51 6.01 -2.85
CA ARG A 24 -3.65 5.08 -2.92
C ARG A 24 -3.50 4.12 -4.09
N ARG A 25 -3.17 4.62 -5.28
CA ARG A 25 -2.95 3.81 -6.48
C ARG A 25 -1.88 2.73 -6.26
N ARG A 26 -0.77 3.07 -5.62
CA ARG A 26 0.30 2.12 -5.28
C ARG A 26 -0.15 1.05 -4.30
N LYS A 27 -0.89 1.45 -3.25
CA LYS A 27 -1.49 0.50 -2.29
C LYS A 27 -2.41 -0.47 -3.00
N ASP A 28 -3.34 0.02 -3.82
CA ASP A 28 -4.32 -0.82 -4.52
C ASP A 28 -3.64 -1.83 -5.44
N LYS A 29 -2.60 -1.39 -6.17
CA LYS A 29 -1.79 -2.27 -7.02
C LYS A 29 -1.13 -3.41 -6.24
N ASN A 30 -0.56 -3.11 -5.07
CA ASN A 30 0.12 -4.11 -4.25
C ASN A 30 -0.88 -5.04 -3.54
N LEU A 31 -2.01 -4.51 -3.09
CA LEU A 31 -3.12 -5.28 -2.53
C LEU A 31 -3.74 -6.26 -3.54
N ALA A 32 -3.68 -5.95 -4.84
CA ALA A 32 -4.16 -6.84 -5.90
C ALA A 32 -3.29 -8.10 -6.09
N MET A 33 -2.20 -8.29 -5.33
CA MET A 33 -1.36 -9.50 -5.34
C MET A 33 -0.84 -9.92 -6.72
N GLY A 34 -0.62 -8.93 -7.60
CA GLY A 34 -0.17 -9.14 -8.97
C GLY A 34 -1.26 -9.51 -9.98
N GLY A 35 -2.54 -9.30 -9.62
CA GLY A 35 -3.69 -9.34 -10.52
C GLY A 35 -4.54 -10.61 -10.42
N PRO A 36 -5.75 -10.58 -10.99
CA PRO A 36 -6.73 -11.67 -10.90
C PRO A 36 -6.18 -13.00 -11.43
N ASP A 37 -5.39 -12.98 -12.49
CA ASP A 37 -4.82 -14.21 -13.08
C ASP A 37 -3.87 -14.93 -12.10
N LYS A 38 -3.06 -14.16 -11.35
CA LYS A 38 -2.14 -14.75 -10.36
C LYS A 38 -2.88 -15.29 -9.15
N VAL A 39 -3.94 -14.59 -8.72
CA VAL A 39 -4.85 -15.04 -7.65
C VAL A 39 -5.52 -16.35 -8.06
N ALA A 40 -6.15 -16.38 -9.24
CA ALA A 40 -6.79 -17.57 -9.79
C ALA A 40 -5.81 -18.74 -9.92
N LYS A 41 -4.55 -18.48 -10.32
CA LYS A 41 -3.50 -19.51 -10.35
C LYS A 41 -3.15 -20.07 -8.96
N GLN A 42 -3.19 -19.26 -7.89
CA GLN A 42 -3.00 -19.78 -6.53
C GLN A 42 -4.17 -20.67 -6.12
N HIS A 43 -5.40 -20.19 -6.31
CA HIS A 43 -6.61 -20.94 -5.98
C HIS A 43 -6.72 -22.24 -6.78
N GLY A 44 -6.39 -22.21 -8.08
CA GLY A 44 -6.38 -23.41 -8.94
C GLY A 44 -5.36 -24.47 -8.51
N ARG A 45 -4.40 -24.12 -7.65
CA ARG A 45 -3.46 -25.07 -7.00
C ARG A 45 -3.94 -25.54 -5.64
N GLY A 46 -5.18 -25.21 -5.24
CA GLY A 46 -5.71 -25.47 -3.90
C GLY A 46 -5.04 -24.64 -2.80
N LYS A 47 -4.40 -23.51 -3.17
CA LYS A 47 -3.67 -22.66 -2.21
C LYS A 47 -4.43 -21.36 -1.98
N LEU A 48 -4.43 -20.94 -0.72
CA LEU A 48 -4.78 -19.58 -0.34
C LEU A 48 -3.70 -18.60 -0.81
N THR A 49 -4.12 -17.40 -1.16
CA THR A 49 -3.28 -16.23 -1.37
C THR A 49 -2.59 -15.80 -0.07
N ALA A 50 -1.62 -14.89 -0.18
CA ALA A 50 -0.93 -14.37 1.01
C ALA A 50 -1.88 -13.64 1.96
N ARG A 51 -2.82 -12.84 1.42
CA ARG A 51 -3.78 -12.07 2.22
C ARG A 51 -4.78 -12.96 2.94
N GLU A 52 -5.35 -13.93 2.25
CA GLU A 52 -6.28 -14.90 2.86
C GLU A 52 -5.62 -15.67 4.02
N ARG A 53 -4.32 -15.97 3.93
CA ARG A 53 -3.60 -16.62 5.05
C ARG A 53 -3.42 -15.70 6.24
N VAL A 54 -3.13 -14.42 6.01
CA VAL A 54 -3.04 -13.42 7.06
C VAL A 54 -4.39 -13.27 7.76
N ASP A 55 -5.47 -13.16 6.98
CA ASP A 55 -6.84 -13.00 7.52
C ASP A 55 -7.31 -14.22 8.33
N LEU A 56 -6.82 -15.42 8.01
CA LEU A 56 -7.11 -16.63 8.80
C LEU A 56 -6.25 -16.76 10.06
N LEU A 57 -5.05 -16.17 10.06
CA LEU A 57 -4.09 -16.35 11.15
C LEU A 57 -4.29 -15.35 12.28
N PHE A 58 -4.69 -14.12 11.95
CA PHE A 58 -4.79 -13.02 12.91
C PHE A 58 -6.25 -12.67 13.20
N ASP A 59 -6.50 -12.19 14.42
CA ASP A 59 -7.80 -11.64 14.78
C ASP A 59 -8.16 -10.45 13.87
N PRO A 60 -9.42 -10.31 13.44
CA PRO A 60 -9.84 -9.21 12.59
C PRO A 60 -9.41 -7.84 13.15
N GLY A 61 -8.74 -7.06 12.32
CA GLY A 61 -8.25 -5.72 12.67
C GLY A 61 -6.98 -5.65 13.50
N SER A 62 -6.38 -6.79 13.87
CA SER A 62 -5.13 -6.82 14.65
C SER A 62 -3.86 -6.74 13.79
N PHE A 63 -3.93 -7.15 12.52
CA PHE A 63 -2.77 -7.17 11.64
C PHE A 63 -2.37 -5.76 11.15
N VAL A 64 -1.11 -5.41 11.32
CA VAL A 64 -0.50 -4.16 10.82
C VAL A 64 0.65 -4.50 9.87
N GLU A 65 0.56 -4.02 8.64
CA GLU A 65 1.52 -4.33 7.59
C GLU A 65 2.64 -3.30 7.47
N PHE A 66 3.87 -3.78 7.34
CA PHE A 66 5.05 -2.98 7.02
C PHE A 66 5.53 -3.29 5.59
N GLY A 67 5.99 -2.27 4.87
CA GLY A 67 6.57 -2.45 3.52
C GLY A 67 5.55 -2.58 2.38
N LEU A 68 4.30 -2.11 2.56
CA LEU A 68 3.27 -2.14 1.51
C LEU A 68 3.57 -1.24 0.31
N LEU A 69 4.51 -0.29 0.42
CA LEU A 69 4.69 0.82 -0.53
C LEU A 69 5.97 0.72 -1.34
#